data_AF-A0A660V5M5-F1
#
_entry.id   AF-A0A660V5M5-F1
#
_cell.length_a   1.000
_cell.length_b   1.000
_cell.length_c   1.000
_cell.angle_alpha   90.00
_cell.angle_beta   90.00
_cell.angle_gamma   90.00
#
_symmetry.space_group_name_H-M   'P 1'
#
loop_
_entity.id
_entity.type
_entity.pdbx_description
1 polymer ?
#
loop_
_entity_poly.entity_id
_entity_poly.type
_entity_poly.pdbx_seq_one_letter_code
_entity_poly.pdbx_strand_id
1 'polypeptide(L)'
;MKTSTILTISCVFSSLFVVGVSSAAKVIEVAPAKPAVEEAVEEVKFEDIELPEKDSPEYWVVRSEAMGELTPLLTRKRAEMKKKRQMLADYLLKIGKGEDMAAANVEVPDDPKAYAKALGLLDGYKQRDIALPAKLPTWEETAQFSMRFVLYEGYRPMQFDGAEDAKGFVEVCQKKEQYAQKVRKEMRLYVKDCLKIWTYLGTIGEQSACKEWAVGMKLDAKKADDAKRAAVAESRRMTSLERRESAKEQKFQDAQDRASFRSSRRSRHYQSRDDRLQYRQSRLDERYTNNYRW
;
A
#
# COMPACT_ATOMS: atom_id res chain seq x y z
N MET A 1 33.22 -15.27 19.85
CA MET A 1 34.01 -14.07 19.49
C MET A 1 33.87 -13.81 18.00
N LYS A 2 33.85 -12.53 17.58
CA LYS A 2 34.33 -11.97 16.29
C LYS A 2 34.02 -12.69 14.94
N THR A 3 33.36 -11.95 14.03
CA THR A 3 33.68 -11.78 12.57
C THR A 3 33.69 -13.02 11.63
N SER A 4 33.49 -12.95 10.30
CA SER A 4 33.15 -11.85 9.38
C SER A 4 32.63 -12.40 8.02
N THR A 5 31.70 -11.65 7.43
CA THR A 5 31.58 -11.20 6.01
C THR A 5 32.20 -11.94 4.78
N ILE A 6 31.44 -11.85 3.66
CA ILE A 6 31.83 -11.48 2.26
C ILE A 6 31.80 -12.54 1.10
N LEU A 7 30.93 -12.23 0.10
CA LEU A 7 30.84 -12.46 -1.37
C LEU A 7 31.40 -13.71 -2.09
N THR A 8 30.67 -14.17 -3.14
CA THR A 8 31.06 -14.46 -4.57
C THR A 8 29.98 -15.30 -5.29
N ILE A 9 29.77 -15.39 -6.63
CA ILE A 9 30.01 -14.48 -7.79
C ILE A 9 29.07 -14.89 -9.01
N SER A 10 28.80 -13.94 -9.93
CA SER A 10 28.32 -14.02 -11.35
C SER A 10 27.21 -14.96 -11.90
N CYS A 11 26.31 -14.33 -12.67
CA CYS A 11 25.80 -14.63 -14.03
C CYS A 11 26.15 -15.95 -14.75
N VAL A 12 25.16 -16.49 -15.49
CA VAL A 12 25.34 -17.39 -16.66
C VAL A 12 24.42 -16.97 -17.82
N PHE A 13 25.01 -16.83 -19.01
CA PHE A 13 24.35 -16.61 -20.32
C PHE A 13 23.65 -17.89 -20.82
N SER A 14 22.62 -17.76 -21.68
CA SER A 14 22.39 -18.71 -22.78
C SER A 14 21.54 -18.11 -23.89
N SER A 15 22.08 -18.19 -25.11
CA SER A 15 21.50 -17.74 -26.38
C SER A 15 21.13 -18.94 -27.26
N LEU A 16 20.21 -18.76 -28.23
CA LEU A 16 20.18 -19.45 -29.54
C LEU A 16 18.90 -19.13 -30.33
N PHE A 17 19.03 -18.65 -31.57
CA PHE A 17 18.62 -19.38 -32.78
C PHE A 17 19.06 -18.64 -34.07
N VAL A 18 19.57 -19.38 -35.06
CA VAL A 18 19.93 -18.89 -36.41
C VAL A 18 19.65 -19.99 -37.45
N VAL A 19 18.97 -19.64 -38.54
CA VAL A 19 18.89 -20.34 -39.86
C VAL A 19 18.66 -19.20 -40.89
N GLY A 20 19.48 -18.95 -41.92
CA GLY A 20 19.67 -19.71 -43.18
C GLY A 20 18.56 -19.33 -44.19
N VAL A 21 18.75 -18.92 -45.46
CA VAL A 21 19.74 -19.21 -46.54
C VAL A 21 19.73 -18.05 -47.57
N SER A 22 20.83 -17.36 -47.87
CA SER A 22 21.76 -17.48 -49.04
C SER A 22 21.26 -17.26 -50.49
N SER A 23 21.67 -16.14 -51.10
CA SER A 23 22.09 -15.92 -52.51
C SER A 23 22.37 -14.42 -52.73
N ALA A 24 23.14 -13.92 -53.70
CA ALA A 24 24.35 -14.38 -54.40
C ALA A 24 24.93 -13.17 -55.19
N ALA A 25 26.25 -12.92 -55.15
CA ALA A 25 27.08 -12.05 -56.04
C ALA A 25 26.55 -10.63 -56.47
N LYS A 26 27.34 -9.56 -56.52
CA LYS A 26 28.78 -9.42 -56.82
C LYS A 26 29.29 -8.06 -56.29
N VAL A 27 30.58 -7.96 -56.02
CA VAL A 27 31.23 -6.80 -55.39
C VAL A 27 31.28 -5.57 -56.31
N ILE A 28 30.92 -4.40 -55.77
CA ILE A 28 31.45 -3.09 -56.18
C ILE A 28 31.99 -2.40 -54.91
N GLU A 29 33.29 -2.42 -54.76
CA GLU A 29 34.12 -1.61 -53.86
C GLU A 29 34.40 -0.24 -54.55
N VAL A 30 34.57 0.93 -53.92
CA VAL A 30 34.76 1.32 -52.52
C VAL A 30 34.11 2.70 -52.27
N ALA A 31 33.41 2.88 -51.14
CA ALA A 31 33.46 4.09 -50.30
C ALA A 31 32.70 3.80 -49.00
N PRO A 32 33.26 4.07 -47.80
CA PRO A 32 32.61 3.68 -46.56
C PRO A 32 31.30 4.46 -46.37
N ALA A 33 30.21 3.74 -46.10
CA ALA A 33 29.03 4.36 -45.51
C ALA A 33 29.46 5.13 -44.26
N LYS A 34 28.93 6.35 -44.09
CA LYS A 34 29.01 7.06 -42.81
C LYS A 34 28.60 6.07 -41.71
N PRO A 35 29.32 5.99 -40.58
CA PRO A 35 28.84 5.18 -39.46
C PRO A 35 27.40 5.62 -39.17
N ALA A 36 26.53 4.65 -38.92
CA ALA A 36 25.19 4.96 -38.46
C ALA A 36 25.32 5.94 -37.30
N VAL A 37 24.69 7.10 -37.44
CA VAL A 37 24.51 8.00 -36.32
C VAL A 37 23.68 7.18 -35.34
N GLU A 38 24.32 6.69 -34.28
CA GLU A 38 23.62 6.40 -33.05
C GLU A 38 22.84 7.68 -32.76
N GLU A 39 21.52 7.64 -32.90
CA GLU A 39 20.66 8.69 -32.37
C GLU A 39 20.89 8.66 -30.86
N ALA A 40 21.87 9.46 -30.43
CA ALA A 40 21.91 9.97 -29.09
C ALA A 40 20.55 10.63 -28.90
N VAL A 41 19.67 9.90 -28.19
CA VAL A 41 18.41 10.45 -27.70
C VAL A 41 18.84 11.64 -26.87
N GLU A 42 18.72 12.84 -27.44
CA GLU A 42 18.99 14.06 -26.72
C GLU A 42 18.09 14.00 -25.48
N GLU A 43 18.70 14.00 -24.30
CA GLU A 43 17.96 14.14 -23.05
C GLU A 43 17.31 15.52 -23.10
N VAL A 44 16.09 15.57 -23.65
CA VAL A 44 15.30 16.79 -23.76
C VAL A 44 15.21 17.35 -22.35
N LYS A 45 15.95 18.43 -22.11
CA LYS A 45 16.00 18.99 -20.77
C LYS A 45 14.60 19.39 -20.43
N PHE A 46 14.16 18.93 -19.27
CA PHE A 46 12.80 19.11 -18.78
C PHE A 46 12.33 20.58 -18.79
N GLU A 47 13.28 21.52 -18.70
CA GLU A 47 13.06 22.97 -18.69
C GLU A 47 12.87 23.58 -20.10
N ASP A 48 13.20 22.85 -21.16
CA ASP A 48 13.12 23.29 -22.57
C ASP A 48 11.79 22.89 -23.23
N ILE A 49 10.93 22.13 -22.52
CA ILE A 49 9.59 21.77 -23.00
C ILE A 49 8.72 23.04 -23.08
N GLU A 50 8.32 23.39 -24.30
CA GLU A 50 7.42 24.49 -24.59
C GLU A 50 6.02 24.22 -24.00
N LEU A 51 5.41 25.28 -23.46
CA LEU A 51 4.05 25.22 -22.90
C LEU A 51 3.08 25.96 -23.85
N PRO A 52 1.83 25.48 -24.00
CA PRO A 52 0.84 26.19 -24.79
C PRO A 52 0.59 27.62 -24.26
N GLU A 53 0.12 28.52 -25.12
CA GLU A 53 -0.15 29.91 -24.76
C GLU A 53 -1.22 30.03 -23.66
N LYS A 54 -1.02 30.93 -22.68
CA LYS A 54 -1.86 31.01 -21.47
C LYS A 54 -3.35 31.23 -21.70
N ASP A 55 -3.68 31.89 -22.81
CA ASP A 55 -5.05 32.22 -23.19
C ASP A 55 -5.68 31.15 -24.11
N SER A 56 -4.91 30.12 -24.50
CA SER A 56 -5.40 28.98 -25.27
C SER A 56 -6.20 28.00 -24.40
N PRO A 57 -7.24 27.33 -24.93
CA PRO A 57 -7.89 26.21 -24.24
C PRO A 57 -6.92 25.06 -23.92
N GLU A 58 -5.96 24.80 -24.80
CA GLU A 58 -4.95 23.73 -24.66
C GLU A 58 -4.08 23.91 -23.42
N TYR A 59 -3.69 25.15 -23.08
CA TYR A 59 -3.01 25.46 -21.83
C TYR A 59 -3.84 25.05 -20.61
N TRP A 60 -5.14 25.34 -20.61
CA TRP A 60 -6.03 24.97 -19.51
C TRP A 60 -6.30 23.47 -19.44
N VAL A 61 -6.32 22.77 -20.59
CA VAL A 61 -6.35 21.30 -20.65
C VAL A 61 -5.11 20.71 -19.96
N VAL A 62 -3.90 21.07 -20.41
CA VAL A 62 -2.64 20.57 -19.83
C VAL A 62 -2.49 20.97 -18.36
N ARG A 63 -2.87 22.20 -18.00
CA ARG A 63 -2.83 22.69 -16.62
C ARG A 63 -3.81 21.95 -15.72
N SER A 64 -5.01 21.64 -16.21
CA SER A 64 -5.98 20.81 -15.49
C SER A 64 -5.43 19.41 -15.25
N GLU A 65 -4.81 18.78 -16.24
CA GLU A 65 -4.22 17.45 -16.09
C GLU A 65 -3.04 17.44 -15.10
N ALA A 66 -2.14 18.42 -15.22
CA ALA A 66 -1.08 18.66 -14.25
C ALA A 66 -1.60 18.86 -12.81
N MET A 67 -2.76 19.52 -12.64
CA MET A 67 -3.43 19.60 -11.32
C MET A 67 -4.05 18.27 -10.87
N GLY A 68 -4.42 17.40 -11.81
CA GLY A 68 -4.86 16.03 -11.55
C GLY A 68 -3.79 15.20 -10.85
N GLU A 69 -2.56 15.22 -11.38
CA GLU A 69 -1.42 14.49 -10.80
C GLU A 69 -0.82 15.18 -9.57
N LEU A 70 -0.71 16.51 -9.59
CA LEU A 70 -0.11 17.27 -8.48
C LEU A 70 -0.96 17.22 -7.19
N THR A 71 -2.29 17.25 -7.30
CA THR A 71 -3.19 17.38 -6.15
C THR A 71 -3.15 16.18 -5.18
N PRO A 72 -3.17 14.91 -5.64
CA PRO A 72 -2.97 13.72 -4.79
C PRO A 72 -1.63 13.73 -4.07
N LEU A 73 -0.55 14.10 -4.77
CA LEU A 73 0.81 14.17 -4.20
C LEU A 73 0.89 15.21 -3.08
N LEU A 74 0.38 16.44 -3.34
CA LEU A 74 0.27 17.49 -2.33
C LEU A 74 -0.64 17.07 -1.16
N THR A 75 -1.75 16.38 -1.44
CA THR A 75 -2.69 15.91 -0.41
C THR A 75 -2.06 14.88 0.52
N ARG A 76 -1.32 13.91 -0.04
CA ARG A 76 -0.56 12.93 0.72
C ARG A 76 0.53 13.61 1.56
N LYS A 77 1.31 14.52 0.99
CA LYS A 77 2.37 15.23 1.72
C LYS A 77 1.82 16.17 2.80
N ARG A 78 0.68 16.84 2.56
CA ARG A 78 -0.07 17.59 3.58
C ARG A 78 -0.46 16.68 4.75
N ALA A 79 -0.96 15.48 4.50
CA ALA A 79 -1.33 14.52 5.56
C ALA A 79 -0.12 13.99 6.33
N GLU A 80 0.99 13.68 5.65
CA GLU A 80 2.27 13.29 6.28
C GLU A 80 2.80 14.42 7.18
N MET A 81 2.79 15.68 6.72
CA MET A 81 3.22 16.82 7.52
C MET A 81 2.26 17.16 8.67
N LYS A 82 0.94 16.99 8.49
CA LYS A 82 -0.04 17.14 9.59
C LYS A 82 0.23 16.13 10.72
N LYS A 83 0.53 14.87 10.38
CA LYS A 83 0.93 13.84 11.37
C LYS A 83 2.25 14.18 12.08
N LYS A 84 3.26 14.68 11.35
CA LYS A 84 4.52 15.16 11.94
C LYS A 84 4.28 16.34 12.89
N ARG A 85 3.47 17.32 12.49
CA ARG A 85 3.09 18.48 13.34
C ARG A 85 2.42 18.00 14.62
N GLN A 86 1.47 17.06 14.53
CA GLN A 86 0.78 16.52 15.71
C GLN A 86 1.77 15.86 16.67
N MET A 87 2.61 14.95 16.18
CA MET A 87 3.64 14.29 17.00
C MET A 87 4.58 15.30 17.69
N LEU A 88 5.03 16.34 16.98
CA LEU A 88 5.86 17.39 17.55
C LEU A 88 5.12 18.22 18.63
N ALA A 89 3.82 18.46 18.45
CA ALA A 89 2.98 19.14 19.44
C ALA A 89 2.70 18.26 20.67
N ASP A 90 2.40 16.98 20.47
CA ASP A 90 2.22 15.98 21.53
C ASP A 90 3.49 15.87 22.38
N TYR A 91 4.68 15.95 21.76
CA TYR A 91 5.95 16.01 22.47
C TYR A 91 6.11 17.29 23.32
N LEU A 92 5.78 18.46 22.76
CA LEU A 92 5.78 19.74 23.52
C LEU A 92 4.86 19.69 24.73
N LEU A 93 3.68 19.08 24.60
CA LEU A 93 2.74 18.87 25.70
C LEU A 93 3.32 17.91 26.75
N LYS A 94 3.95 16.80 26.33
CA LYS A 94 4.62 15.84 27.22
C LYS A 94 5.70 16.48 28.09
N ILE A 95 6.48 17.41 27.55
CA ILE A 95 7.53 18.14 28.30
C ILE A 95 7.02 19.42 29.00
N GLY A 96 5.71 19.72 28.92
CA GLY A 96 5.11 20.91 29.55
C GLY A 96 5.52 22.24 28.90
N LYS A 97 6.01 22.25 27.66
CA LYS A 97 6.53 23.45 26.95
C LYS A 97 5.61 23.98 25.83
N GLY A 98 4.33 23.59 25.86
CA GLY A 98 3.33 24.06 24.89
C GLY A 98 3.09 25.57 24.94
N GLU A 99 2.87 26.11 26.15
CA GLU A 99 2.60 27.54 26.37
C GLU A 99 3.86 28.40 26.16
N ASP A 100 5.01 27.96 26.68
CA ASP A 100 6.31 28.60 26.45
C ASP A 100 6.62 28.78 24.95
N MET A 101 6.32 27.77 24.11
CA MET A 101 6.51 27.88 22.64
C MET A 101 5.49 28.84 22.00
N ALA A 102 4.25 28.85 22.48
CA ALA A 102 3.21 29.75 21.97
C ALA A 102 3.57 31.22 22.23
N ALA A 103 4.15 31.52 23.41
CA ALA A 103 4.69 32.83 23.76
C ALA A 103 6.02 33.17 23.04
N ALA A 104 6.78 32.17 22.60
CA ALA A 104 8.06 32.39 21.93
C ALA A 104 7.92 32.88 20.47
N ASN A 105 8.51 34.05 20.21
CA ASN A 105 8.78 34.57 18.87
C ASN A 105 9.94 33.80 18.22
N VAL A 106 9.67 32.57 17.83
CA VAL A 106 10.62 31.71 17.10
C VAL A 106 10.56 32.04 15.62
N GLU A 107 11.64 32.60 15.09
CA GLU A 107 11.81 32.81 13.65
C GLU A 107 11.84 31.47 12.90
N VAL A 108 11.09 31.38 11.81
CA VAL A 108 11.01 30.17 10.97
C VAL A 108 11.89 30.38 9.74
N PRO A 109 12.95 29.57 9.53
CA PRO A 109 13.78 29.69 8.34
C PRO A 109 12.99 29.39 7.07
N ASP A 110 12.89 30.36 6.16
CA ASP A 110 12.36 30.17 4.80
C ASP A 110 13.43 29.65 3.80
N ASP A 111 14.39 28.89 4.32
CA ASP A 111 15.46 28.21 3.57
C ASP A 111 14.92 26.93 2.88
N PRO A 112 15.08 26.78 1.54
CA PRO A 112 14.75 25.57 0.81
C PRO A 112 15.37 24.28 1.38
N LYS A 113 16.57 24.34 1.96
CA LYS A 113 17.26 23.19 2.56
C LYS A 113 16.61 22.77 3.88
N ALA A 114 16.23 23.72 4.73
CA ALA A 114 15.41 23.45 5.92
C ALA A 114 14.04 22.86 5.54
N TYR A 115 13.40 23.40 4.50
CA TYR A 115 12.12 22.92 3.98
C TYR A 115 12.21 21.47 3.44
N ALA A 116 13.22 21.16 2.63
CA ALA A 116 13.48 19.81 2.11
C ALA A 116 13.81 18.80 3.23
N LYS A 117 14.52 19.24 4.28
CA LYS A 117 14.79 18.43 5.48
C LYS A 117 13.51 18.10 6.25
N ALA A 118 12.62 19.08 6.47
CA ALA A 118 11.35 18.87 7.16
C ALA A 118 10.41 17.92 6.40
N LEU A 119 10.36 18.04 5.06
CA LEU A 119 9.65 17.09 4.20
C LEU A 119 10.25 15.67 4.23
N GLY A 120 11.55 15.54 4.51
CA GLY A 120 12.29 14.27 4.45
C GLY A 120 12.74 13.92 3.04
N LEU A 121 12.96 14.92 2.19
CA LEU A 121 13.40 14.77 0.79
C LEU A 121 14.91 14.99 0.61
N LEU A 122 15.56 15.67 1.56
CA LEU A 122 16.97 16.07 1.47
C LEU A 122 17.93 14.92 1.13
N ASP A 123 17.77 13.76 1.76
CA ASP A 123 18.66 12.62 1.53
C ASP A 123 18.37 11.92 0.20
N GLY A 124 17.09 11.92 -0.24
CA GLY A 124 16.71 11.42 -1.56
C GLY A 124 17.19 12.31 -2.72
N TYR A 125 17.28 13.63 -2.51
CA TYR A 125 17.88 14.54 -3.48
C TYR A 125 19.40 14.33 -3.59
N LYS A 126 20.11 14.19 -2.46
CA LYS A 126 21.55 13.85 -2.47
C LYS A 126 21.84 12.50 -3.14
N GLN A 127 20.98 11.50 -2.95
CA GLN A 127 21.12 10.18 -3.58
C GLN A 127 20.91 10.20 -5.10
N ARG A 128 20.23 11.22 -5.63
CA ARG A 128 19.88 11.37 -7.05
C ARG A 128 20.61 12.53 -7.73
N ASP A 129 21.56 13.14 -7.03
CA ASP A 129 22.28 14.37 -7.41
C ASP A 129 21.35 15.53 -7.88
N ILE A 130 20.18 15.65 -7.25
CA ILE A 130 19.20 16.69 -7.58
C ILE A 130 19.56 17.98 -6.83
N ALA A 131 19.90 19.02 -7.58
CA ALA A 131 20.14 20.35 -7.04
C ALA A 131 18.92 20.89 -6.28
N LEU A 132 19.16 21.48 -5.10
CA LEU A 132 18.12 22.22 -4.39
C LEU A 132 17.90 23.60 -5.05
N PRO A 133 16.65 24.04 -5.24
CA PRO A 133 16.39 25.37 -5.78
C PRO A 133 16.82 26.44 -4.78
N ALA A 134 17.39 27.55 -5.27
CA ALA A 134 17.88 28.65 -4.45
C ALA A 134 16.78 29.40 -3.67
N LYS A 135 15.52 29.33 -4.15
CA LYS A 135 14.32 29.88 -3.53
C LYS A 135 13.21 28.84 -3.49
N LEU A 136 12.26 28.98 -2.56
CA LEU A 136 11.05 28.17 -2.58
C LEU A 136 10.20 28.55 -3.81
N PRO A 137 9.80 27.61 -4.68
CA PRO A 137 9.17 27.97 -5.94
C PRO A 137 7.81 28.67 -5.72
N THR A 138 7.45 29.59 -6.62
CA THR A 138 6.12 30.21 -6.65
C THR A 138 5.04 29.18 -6.97
N TRP A 139 3.76 29.53 -6.92
CA TRP A 139 2.72 28.60 -7.40
C TRP A 139 2.87 28.35 -8.90
N GLU A 140 3.06 29.41 -9.68
CA GLU A 140 3.17 29.36 -11.12
C GLU A 140 4.37 28.52 -11.58
N GLU A 141 5.54 28.69 -10.96
CA GLU A 141 6.73 27.85 -11.21
C GLU A 141 6.46 26.35 -10.93
N THR A 142 5.62 26.03 -9.94
CA THR A 142 5.23 24.63 -9.65
C THR A 142 4.19 24.10 -10.64
N ALA A 143 3.22 24.93 -11.03
CA ALA A 143 2.22 24.55 -12.02
C ALA A 143 2.87 24.28 -13.38
N GLN A 144 3.75 25.18 -13.83
CA GLN A 144 4.51 25.03 -15.08
C GLN A 144 5.42 23.79 -15.05
N PHE A 145 6.10 23.51 -13.94
CA PHE A 145 6.86 22.27 -13.76
C PHE A 145 5.96 21.03 -13.93
N SER A 146 4.78 21.00 -13.29
CA SER A 146 3.83 19.88 -13.43
C SER A 146 3.21 19.78 -14.84
N MET A 147 3.04 20.89 -15.56
CA MET A 147 2.59 20.88 -16.96
C MET A 147 3.65 20.27 -17.87
N ARG A 148 4.92 20.69 -17.72
CA ARG A 148 6.06 20.09 -18.42
C ARG A 148 6.22 18.61 -18.09
N PHE A 149 5.92 18.21 -16.85
CA PHE A 149 5.93 16.80 -16.44
C PHE A 149 4.96 15.94 -17.24
N VAL A 150 3.70 16.38 -17.30
CA VAL A 150 2.63 15.66 -18.00
C VAL A 150 2.91 15.59 -19.51
N LEU A 151 3.42 16.68 -20.12
CA LEU A 151 3.88 16.68 -21.51
C LEU A 151 5.07 15.73 -21.75
N TYR A 152 6.06 15.70 -20.84
CA TYR A 152 7.22 14.80 -20.91
C TYR A 152 6.81 13.31 -20.84
N GLU A 153 5.82 12.97 -20.00
CA GLU A 153 5.26 11.61 -19.93
C GLU A 153 4.42 11.25 -21.17
N GLY A 154 4.32 12.13 -22.16
CA GLY A 154 3.70 11.86 -23.47
C GLY A 154 2.25 12.30 -23.59
N TYR A 155 1.71 13.05 -22.62
CA TYR A 155 0.39 13.64 -22.75
C TYR A 155 0.36 14.64 -23.91
N ARG A 156 -0.59 14.45 -24.83
CA ARG A 156 -0.84 15.40 -25.91
C ARG A 156 -2.07 16.23 -25.55
N PRO A 157 -2.02 17.58 -25.66
CA PRO A 157 -3.18 18.42 -25.44
C PRO A 157 -4.33 17.96 -26.35
N MET A 158 -5.51 17.75 -25.78
CA MET A 158 -6.71 17.50 -26.57
C MET A 158 -7.10 18.81 -27.26
N GLN A 159 -7.20 18.79 -28.59
CA GLN A 159 -7.71 19.92 -29.37
C GLN A 159 -9.15 20.19 -28.94
N PHE A 160 -9.44 21.46 -28.66
CA PHE A 160 -10.70 21.87 -28.04
C PHE A 160 -11.64 22.49 -29.08
N ASP A 161 -12.45 21.64 -29.72
CA ASP A 161 -13.30 22.02 -30.86
C ASP A 161 -14.49 22.95 -30.50
N GLY A 162 -14.82 23.11 -29.22
CA GLY A 162 -16.06 23.75 -28.74
C GLY A 162 -15.92 25.20 -28.26
N ALA A 163 -15.83 26.17 -29.17
CA ALA A 163 -15.62 27.59 -28.81
C ALA A 163 -16.65 28.18 -27.82
N GLU A 164 -17.90 27.68 -27.80
CA GLU A 164 -18.97 28.19 -26.93
C GLU A 164 -18.85 27.71 -25.47
N ASP A 165 -18.34 26.48 -25.24
CA ASP A 165 -18.17 25.89 -23.90
C ASP A 165 -16.81 26.24 -23.24
N ALA A 166 -15.89 26.88 -23.98
CA ALA A 166 -14.53 27.18 -23.53
C ALA A 166 -14.48 27.89 -22.17
N LYS A 167 -15.38 28.86 -21.93
CA LYS A 167 -15.44 29.61 -20.66
C LYS A 167 -15.83 28.73 -19.49
N GLY A 168 -16.86 27.89 -19.64
CA GLY A 168 -17.30 26.95 -18.62
C GLY A 168 -16.23 25.90 -18.30
N PHE A 169 -15.52 25.41 -19.32
CA PHE A 169 -14.38 24.51 -19.14
C PHE A 169 -13.23 25.16 -18.37
N VAL A 170 -12.82 26.38 -18.75
CA VAL A 170 -11.77 27.13 -18.04
C VAL A 170 -12.15 27.38 -16.58
N GLU A 171 -13.40 27.74 -16.28
CA GLU A 171 -13.86 27.88 -14.89
C GLU A 171 -13.72 26.60 -14.05
N VAL A 172 -14.01 25.43 -14.63
CA VAL A 172 -13.84 24.14 -13.94
C VAL A 172 -12.35 23.85 -13.70
N CYS A 173 -11.49 24.14 -14.67
CA CYS A 173 -10.04 24.02 -14.53
C CYS A 173 -9.49 24.96 -13.43
N GLN A 174 -9.98 26.21 -13.40
CA GLN A 174 -9.63 27.17 -12.34
C GLN A 174 -10.11 26.72 -10.95
N LYS A 175 -11.30 26.11 -10.82
CA LYS A 175 -11.77 25.54 -9.55
C LYS A 175 -10.88 24.38 -9.07
N LYS A 176 -10.41 23.51 -10.00
CA LYS A 176 -9.42 22.44 -9.72
C LYS A 176 -8.08 23.03 -9.24
N GLU A 177 -7.60 24.07 -9.92
CA GLU A 177 -6.40 24.80 -9.53
C GLU A 177 -6.52 25.49 -8.15
N GLN A 178 -7.62 26.18 -7.86
CA GLN A 178 -7.86 26.81 -6.56
C GLN A 178 -7.80 25.80 -5.41
N TYR A 179 -8.33 24.60 -5.61
CA TYR A 179 -8.19 23.52 -4.63
C TYR A 179 -6.73 23.09 -4.45
N ALA A 180 -5.98 22.88 -5.53
CA ALA A 180 -4.57 22.51 -5.49
C ALA A 180 -3.71 23.58 -4.78
N GLN A 181 -3.96 24.87 -5.08
CA GLN A 181 -3.36 26.02 -4.40
C GLN A 181 -3.64 26.00 -2.89
N LYS A 182 -4.89 25.75 -2.49
CA LYS A 182 -5.29 25.63 -1.08
C LYS A 182 -4.54 24.49 -0.37
N VAL A 183 -4.52 23.29 -0.95
CA VAL A 183 -3.80 22.12 -0.40
C VAL A 183 -2.30 22.43 -0.23
N ARG A 184 -1.67 23.09 -1.21
CA ARG A 184 -0.27 23.53 -1.12
C ARG A 184 -0.03 24.56 -0.03
N LYS A 185 -0.94 25.54 0.13
CA LYS A 185 -0.87 26.56 1.19
C LYS A 185 -0.95 25.92 2.58
N GLU A 186 -1.90 25.02 2.78
CA GLU A 186 -2.02 24.24 4.02
C GLU A 186 -0.78 23.37 4.29
N MET A 187 -0.26 22.68 3.27
CA MET A 187 0.98 21.92 3.38
C MET A 187 2.16 22.80 3.80
N ARG A 188 2.32 23.98 3.17
CA ARG A 188 3.38 24.96 3.51
C ARG A 188 3.26 25.44 4.96
N LEU A 189 2.05 25.72 5.43
CA LEU A 189 1.79 26.08 6.83
C LEU A 189 2.24 24.95 7.77
N TYR A 190 1.83 23.70 7.52
CA TYR A 190 2.27 22.57 8.36
C TYR A 190 3.78 22.34 8.35
N VAL A 191 4.48 22.61 7.25
CA VAL A 191 5.96 22.56 7.22
C VAL A 191 6.56 23.69 8.06
N LYS A 192 6.04 24.93 7.95
CA LYS A 192 6.47 26.05 8.79
C LYS A 192 6.21 25.79 10.28
N ASP A 193 5.06 25.24 10.65
CA ASP A 193 4.76 24.84 12.03
C ASP A 193 5.74 23.79 12.55
N CYS A 194 6.03 22.76 11.75
CA CYS A 194 7.02 21.75 12.11
C CYS A 194 8.41 22.36 12.30
N LEU A 195 8.82 23.29 11.44
CA LEU A 195 10.09 24.01 11.56
C LEU A 195 10.11 24.92 12.79
N LYS A 196 9.00 25.62 13.12
CA LYS A 196 8.89 26.43 14.34
C LYS A 196 9.09 25.57 15.60
N ILE A 197 8.33 24.47 15.72
CA ILE A 197 8.46 23.53 16.84
C ILE A 197 9.88 22.96 16.88
N TRP A 198 10.42 22.52 15.74
CA TRP A 198 11.74 21.90 15.69
C TRP A 198 12.87 22.86 16.10
N THR A 199 12.79 24.13 15.68
CA THR A 199 13.75 25.17 16.05
C THR A 199 13.66 25.48 17.54
N TYR A 200 12.45 25.59 18.09
CA TYR A 200 12.23 25.77 19.53
C TYR A 200 12.77 24.59 20.38
N LEU A 201 12.52 23.35 19.95
CA LEU A 201 13.13 22.16 20.57
C LEU A 201 14.65 22.21 20.50
N GLY A 202 15.23 22.92 19.52
CA GLY A 202 16.66 23.19 19.44
C GLY A 202 17.14 24.17 20.50
N THR A 203 16.42 25.28 20.71
CA THR A 203 16.76 26.29 21.72
C THR A 203 16.70 25.77 23.15
N ILE A 204 15.88 24.74 23.42
CA ILE A 204 15.79 24.09 24.75
C ILE A 204 16.59 22.76 24.84
N GLY A 205 17.32 22.36 23.79
CA GLY A 205 18.16 21.13 23.80
C GLY A 205 17.43 19.79 23.59
N GLU A 206 16.11 19.80 23.43
CA GLU A 206 15.23 18.61 23.41
C GLU A 206 15.12 17.88 22.05
N GLN A 207 15.88 18.29 21.03
CA GLN A 207 15.80 17.67 19.68
C GLN A 207 16.21 16.18 19.65
N SER A 208 17.15 15.74 20.49
CA SER A 208 17.55 14.32 20.58
C SER A 208 16.45 13.47 21.21
N ALA A 209 16.00 13.86 22.41
CA ALA A 209 14.94 13.18 23.13
C ALA A 209 13.61 13.15 22.35
N CYS A 210 13.29 14.19 21.58
CA CYS A 210 12.15 14.19 20.66
C CYS A 210 12.27 13.11 19.57
N LYS A 211 13.44 12.92 18.97
CA LYS A 211 13.68 11.86 17.97
C LYS A 211 13.56 10.48 18.59
N GLU A 212 14.16 10.27 19.75
CA GLU A 212 14.12 9.00 20.48
C GLU A 212 12.70 8.62 20.87
N TRP A 213 11.93 9.58 21.39
CA TRP A 213 10.51 9.39 21.68
C TRP A 213 9.69 9.08 20.43
N ALA A 214 9.93 9.77 19.30
CA ALA A 214 9.28 9.49 18.03
C ALA A 214 9.65 8.10 17.44
N VAL A 215 10.83 7.55 17.78
CA VAL A 215 11.20 6.16 17.46
C VAL A 215 10.50 5.18 18.41
N GLY A 216 10.47 5.47 19.71
CA GLY A 216 9.73 4.70 20.72
C GLY A 216 8.26 4.51 20.35
N MET A 217 7.56 5.60 20.02
CA MET A 217 6.17 5.55 19.57
C MET A 217 5.94 4.63 18.35
N LYS A 218 6.88 4.57 17.39
CA LYS A 218 6.78 3.66 16.24
C LYS A 218 6.99 2.21 16.64
N LEU A 219 7.91 1.94 17.57
CA LEU A 219 8.14 0.60 18.10
C LEU A 219 6.94 0.11 18.90
N ASP A 220 6.33 0.96 19.72
CA ASP A 220 5.16 0.60 20.51
C ASP A 220 3.90 0.43 19.66
N ALA A 221 3.70 1.27 18.64
CA ALA A 221 2.67 1.06 17.62
C ALA A 221 2.85 -0.29 16.90
N LYS A 222 4.09 -0.63 16.52
CA LYS A 222 4.40 -1.94 15.91
C LYS A 222 4.10 -3.10 16.86
N LYS A 223 4.55 -3.03 18.13
CA LYS A 223 4.23 -4.05 19.16
C LYS A 223 2.73 -4.23 19.32
N ALA A 224 1.96 -3.14 19.35
CA ALA A 224 0.51 -3.18 19.48
C ALA A 224 -0.18 -3.86 18.28
N ASP A 225 0.29 -3.60 17.05
CA ASP A 225 -0.25 -4.26 15.86
C ASP A 225 0.18 -5.73 15.75
N ASP A 226 1.41 -6.06 16.11
CA ASP A 226 1.88 -7.45 16.17
C ASP A 226 1.15 -8.24 17.28
N ALA A 227 0.81 -7.62 18.42
CA ALA A 227 -0.03 -8.21 19.47
C ALA A 227 -1.48 -8.46 18.98
N LYS A 228 -2.10 -7.52 18.26
CA LYS A 228 -3.42 -7.73 17.63
C LYS A 228 -3.38 -8.90 16.64
N ARG A 229 -2.33 -9.01 15.82
CA ARG A 229 -2.15 -10.13 14.88
C ARG A 229 -1.99 -11.46 15.62
N ALA A 230 -1.23 -11.50 16.71
CA ALA A 230 -1.08 -12.67 17.55
C ALA A 230 -2.43 -13.10 18.15
N ALA A 231 -3.19 -12.19 18.75
CA ALA A 231 -4.52 -12.46 19.30
C ALA A 231 -5.51 -13.00 18.25
N VAL A 232 -5.50 -12.45 17.02
CA VAL A 232 -6.32 -12.97 15.91
C VAL A 232 -5.87 -14.37 15.47
N ALA A 233 -4.56 -14.65 15.45
CA ALA A 233 -4.03 -15.96 15.13
C ALA A 233 -4.35 -17.01 16.21
N GLU A 234 -4.29 -16.62 17.49
CA GLU A 234 -4.65 -17.46 18.63
C GLU A 234 -6.16 -17.76 18.67
N SER A 235 -7.01 -16.73 18.48
CA SER A 235 -8.46 -16.91 18.34
C SER A 235 -8.80 -17.94 17.25
N ARG A 236 -8.19 -17.84 16.07
CA ARG A 236 -8.34 -18.82 14.98
C ARG A 236 -7.87 -20.22 15.35
N ARG A 237 -6.80 -20.35 16.15
CA ARG A 237 -6.34 -21.65 16.67
C ARG A 237 -7.38 -22.25 17.62
N MET A 238 -7.88 -21.47 18.58
CA MET A 238 -8.91 -21.93 19.52
C MET A 238 -10.18 -22.38 18.79
N THR A 239 -10.71 -21.60 17.84
CA THR A 239 -11.89 -22.04 17.05
C THR A 239 -11.62 -23.31 16.25
N SER A 240 -10.37 -23.55 15.84
CA SER A 240 -9.99 -24.79 15.13
C SER A 240 -9.89 -26.01 16.07
N LEU A 241 -9.56 -25.80 17.35
CA LEU A 241 -9.54 -26.84 18.37
C LEU A 241 -10.96 -27.19 18.81
N GLU A 242 -11.80 -26.20 19.11
CA GLU A 242 -13.23 -26.37 19.43
C GLU A 242 -13.97 -27.16 18.34
N ARG A 243 -13.71 -26.87 17.06
CA ARG A 243 -14.24 -27.63 15.91
C ARG A 243 -13.72 -29.08 15.87
N ARG A 244 -12.49 -29.34 16.32
CA ARG A 244 -11.93 -30.69 16.38
C ARG A 244 -12.47 -31.49 17.56
N GLU A 245 -12.76 -30.83 18.68
CA GLU A 245 -13.30 -31.44 19.89
C GLU A 245 -14.78 -31.76 19.71
N SER A 246 -15.60 -30.80 19.28
CA SER A 246 -17.00 -31.05 18.89
C SER A 246 -17.13 -32.14 17.82
N ALA A 247 -16.23 -32.20 16.82
CA ALA A 247 -16.22 -33.29 15.83
C ALA A 247 -15.75 -34.65 16.38
N LYS A 248 -15.03 -34.70 17.50
CA LYS A 248 -14.74 -35.96 18.23
C LYS A 248 -15.95 -36.38 19.06
N GLU A 249 -16.60 -35.45 19.76
CA GLU A 249 -17.79 -35.70 20.56
C GLU A 249 -18.95 -36.22 19.71
N GLN A 250 -19.23 -35.58 18.57
CA GLN A 250 -20.21 -36.08 17.60
C GLN A 250 -19.91 -37.51 17.14
N LYS A 251 -18.66 -37.82 16.80
CA LYS A 251 -18.25 -39.19 16.41
C LYS A 251 -18.39 -40.21 17.53
N PHE A 252 -18.18 -39.78 18.78
CA PHE A 252 -18.37 -40.63 19.96
C PHE A 252 -19.85 -40.91 20.20
N GLN A 253 -20.71 -39.88 20.12
CA GLN A 253 -22.16 -40.04 20.23
C GLN A 253 -22.73 -40.93 19.12
N ASP A 254 -22.36 -40.68 17.86
CA ASP A 254 -22.68 -41.53 16.71
C ASP A 254 -22.32 -43.01 16.94
N ALA A 255 -21.18 -43.27 17.60
CA ALA A 255 -20.73 -44.62 17.90
C ALA A 255 -21.56 -45.28 19.01
N GLN A 256 -21.95 -44.52 20.05
CA GLN A 256 -22.87 -45.00 21.08
C GLN A 256 -24.26 -45.30 20.50
N ASP A 257 -24.81 -44.41 19.67
CA ASP A 257 -26.13 -44.57 19.06
C ASP A 257 -26.17 -45.76 18.08
N ARG A 258 -25.08 -45.99 17.34
CA ARG A 258 -24.92 -47.22 16.53
C ARG A 258 -24.83 -48.48 17.38
N ALA A 259 -24.20 -48.42 18.56
CA ALA A 259 -24.09 -49.55 19.47
C ALA A 259 -25.44 -49.89 20.12
N SER A 260 -26.20 -48.88 20.59
CA SER A 260 -27.54 -49.04 21.16
C SER A 260 -28.57 -49.52 20.13
N PHE A 261 -28.49 -49.03 18.89
CA PHE A 261 -29.31 -49.55 17.79
C PHE A 261 -29.01 -51.03 17.50
N ARG A 262 -27.73 -51.43 17.50
CA ARG A 262 -27.32 -52.83 17.31
C ARG A 262 -27.79 -53.74 18.44
N SER A 263 -27.73 -53.31 19.70
CA SER A 263 -28.23 -54.09 20.83
C SER A 263 -29.76 -54.20 20.81
N SER A 264 -30.49 -53.12 20.52
CA SER A 264 -31.95 -53.13 20.33
C SER A 264 -32.38 -54.08 19.20
N ARG A 265 -31.67 -54.08 18.06
CA ARG A 265 -31.93 -54.99 16.93
C ARG A 265 -31.65 -56.45 17.28
N ARG A 266 -30.57 -56.73 18.03
CA ARG A 266 -30.28 -58.07 18.54
C ARG A 266 -31.39 -58.55 19.51
N SER A 267 -31.77 -57.72 20.48
CA SER A 267 -32.84 -58.03 21.44
C SER A 267 -34.14 -58.41 20.75
N ARG A 268 -34.60 -57.62 19.79
CA ARG A 268 -35.79 -57.92 18.98
C ARG A 268 -35.68 -59.23 18.18
N HIS A 269 -34.49 -59.59 17.70
CA HIS A 269 -34.26 -60.87 17.01
C HIS A 269 -34.28 -62.06 17.98
N TYR A 270 -33.77 -61.93 19.20
CA TYR A 270 -33.87 -62.97 20.22
C TYR A 270 -35.32 -63.17 20.65
N GLN A 271 -36.04 -62.09 21.01
CA GLN A 271 -37.47 -62.13 21.34
C GLN A 271 -38.29 -62.82 20.24
N SER A 272 -38.16 -62.38 18.97
CA SER A 272 -38.90 -63.00 17.86
C SER A 272 -38.55 -64.48 17.61
N ARG A 273 -37.35 -64.93 18.00
CA ARG A 273 -36.97 -66.35 17.96
C ARG A 273 -37.63 -67.10 19.11
N ASP A 274 -37.61 -66.55 20.32
CA ASP A 274 -38.16 -67.17 21.51
C ASP A 274 -39.70 -67.26 21.43
N ASP A 275 -40.37 -66.22 20.95
CA ASP A 275 -41.81 -66.22 20.65
C ASP A 275 -42.17 -67.35 19.65
N ARG A 276 -41.36 -67.55 18.61
CA ARG A 276 -41.54 -68.65 17.63
C ARG A 276 -41.29 -70.02 18.22
N LEU A 277 -40.38 -70.13 19.20
CA LEU A 277 -40.13 -71.38 19.91
C LEU A 277 -41.29 -71.70 20.87
N GLN A 278 -41.77 -70.72 21.63
CA GLN A 278 -42.95 -70.85 22.49
C GLN A 278 -44.20 -71.23 21.68
N TYR A 279 -44.45 -70.59 20.53
CA TYR A 279 -45.57 -70.95 19.66
C TYR A 279 -45.45 -72.37 19.07
N ARG A 280 -44.22 -72.84 18.79
CA ARG A 280 -44.00 -74.24 18.38
C ARG A 280 -44.21 -75.21 19.53
N GLN A 281 -43.78 -74.84 20.73
CA GLN A 281 -43.99 -75.63 21.94
C GLN A 281 -45.49 -75.77 22.24
N SER A 282 -46.25 -74.67 22.26
CA SER A 282 -47.70 -74.71 22.50
C SER A 282 -48.44 -75.56 21.45
N ARG A 283 -48.04 -75.50 20.17
CA ARG A 283 -48.57 -76.36 19.10
C ARG A 283 -48.23 -77.85 19.28
N LEU A 284 -47.11 -78.19 19.90
CA LEU A 284 -46.75 -79.56 20.26
C LEU A 284 -47.56 -80.00 21.48
N ASP A 285 -47.62 -79.16 22.51
CA ASP A 285 -48.36 -79.42 23.74
C ASP A 285 -49.87 -79.59 23.46
N GLU A 286 -50.46 -78.79 22.56
CA GLU A 286 -51.82 -78.97 22.02
C GLU A 286 -52.02 -80.33 21.35
N ARG A 287 -51.04 -80.82 20.58
CA ARG A 287 -51.12 -82.13 19.92
C ARG A 287 -50.99 -83.27 20.92
N TYR A 288 -50.06 -83.18 21.86
CA TYR A 288 -49.87 -84.20 22.89
C TYR A 288 -51.05 -84.25 23.85
N THR A 289 -51.54 -83.11 24.36
CA THR A 289 -52.71 -83.07 25.25
C THR A 289 -54.00 -83.56 24.61
N ASN A 290 -54.22 -83.33 23.30
CA ASN A 290 -55.36 -83.92 22.59
C ASN A 290 -55.17 -85.41 22.28
N ASN A 291 -53.94 -85.89 22.02
CA ASN A 291 -53.68 -87.31 21.81
C ASN A 291 -53.82 -88.16 23.09
N TYR A 292 -53.69 -87.56 24.27
CA TYR A 292 -53.93 -88.20 25.57
C TYR A 292 -55.33 -87.93 26.15
N ARG A 293 -56.27 -87.43 25.33
CA ARG A 293 -57.70 -87.32 25.66
C ARG A 293 -58.50 -88.50 25.06
N TRP A 294 -58.27 -89.69 25.61
CA TRP A 294 -59.10 -90.89 25.46
C TRP A 294 -59.28 -91.52 26.83
#